data_AF-A0A0A2E8F8-F1
#
_entry.id   AF-A0A0A2E8F8-F1
#
_cell.length_a   1.000
_cell.length_b   1.000
_cell.length_c   1.000
_cell.angle_alpha   90.00
_cell.angle_beta   90.00
_cell.angle_gamma   90.00
#
_symmetry.space_group_name_H-M   'P 1'
#
loop_
_entity.id
_entity.type
_entity.pdbx_description
1 polymer ?
#
loop_
_entity_poly.entity_id
_entity_poly.type
_entity_poly.pdbx_seq_one_letter_code
_entity_poly.pdbx_strand_id
1 'polypeptide(L)'
;MKKKLCLYTAGIIAASILTGCFPSKHLYSWHGYDNVSYAYSKTRTPERELELIETYEKMIQKQSGSRNMVPPGIYAEYGYILAKKGNVDKGIQMLEMEIKYYPESEVFINRIIKQLQK
;
A
#
# COMPACT_ATOMS: atom_id res chain seq x y z
N MET A 1 23.35 52.48 -22.92
CA MET A 1 22.67 52.13 -21.64
C MET A 1 21.67 50.96 -21.76
N LYS A 2 21.67 50.13 -22.81
CA LYS A 2 20.67 49.05 -23.01
C LYS A 2 21.14 47.63 -22.64
N LYS A 3 22.44 47.43 -22.41
CA LYS A 3 23.02 46.09 -22.16
C LYS A 3 22.84 45.59 -20.72
N LYS A 4 22.66 46.48 -19.74
CA LYS A 4 22.44 46.09 -18.34
C LYS A 4 20.99 45.64 -18.08
N LEU A 5 20.02 46.08 -18.90
CA LEU A 5 18.61 45.75 -18.70
C LEU A 5 18.27 44.28 -19.04
N CYS A 6 18.95 43.68 -20.03
CA CYS A 6 18.79 42.25 -20.36
C CYS A 6 19.44 41.29 -19.37
N LEU A 7 20.45 41.73 -18.60
CA LEU A 7 21.09 40.87 -17.59
C LEU A 7 20.20 40.70 -16.34
N TYR A 8 19.36 41.68 -16.01
CA TYR A 8 18.44 41.58 -14.88
C TYR A 8 17.23 40.68 -15.17
N THR A 9 16.78 40.57 -16.42
CA THR A 9 15.66 39.71 -16.81
C THR A 9 16.03 38.22 -16.85
N ALA A 10 17.29 37.89 -17.10
CA ALA A 10 17.77 36.50 -17.11
C ALA A 10 17.88 35.88 -15.70
N GLY A 11 18.14 36.70 -14.67
CA GLY A 11 18.25 36.24 -13.29
C GLY A 11 16.91 35.87 -12.64
N ILE A 12 15.80 36.46 -13.09
CA ILE A 12 14.47 36.25 -12.50
C ILE A 12 13.83 34.94 -13.01
N ILE A 13 14.13 34.52 -14.24
CA ILE A 13 13.60 33.27 -14.84
C ILE A 13 14.28 32.02 -14.25
N ALA A 14 15.54 32.14 -13.81
CA ALA A 14 16.27 31.03 -13.20
C ALA A 14 15.78 30.65 -11.78
N ALA A 15 15.07 31.56 -11.09
CA ALA A 15 14.56 31.32 -9.75
C ALA A 15 13.21 30.57 -9.71
N SER A 16 12.52 30.44 -10.85
CA SER A 16 11.16 29.87 -10.90
C SER A 16 11.12 28.33 -11.00
N ILE A 17 12.27 27.67 -11.18
CA ILE A 17 12.37 26.22 -11.47
C ILE A 17 12.63 25.39 -10.20
N LEU A 18 12.65 26.03 -9.02
CA LEU A 18 12.89 25.38 -7.73
C LEU A 18 11.61 25.18 -6.89
N THR A 19 10.43 25.05 -7.51
CA THR A 19 9.24 24.55 -6.80
C THR A 19 9.34 23.04 -6.63
N GLY A 20 10.28 22.60 -5.79
CA GLY A 20 10.44 21.23 -5.38
C GLY A 20 9.26 20.76 -4.51
N CYS A 21 8.75 19.57 -4.84
CA CYS A 21 7.88 18.68 -4.07
C CYS A 21 7.05 19.35 -2.96
N PHE A 22 5.83 19.79 -3.30
CA PHE A 22 4.82 20.07 -2.29
C PHE A 22 4.49 18.77 -1.53
N PRO A 23 4.33 18.77 -0.19
CA PRO A 23 3.90 17.58 0.54
C PRO A 23 2.50 17.19 0.05
N SER A 24 2.46 16.25 -0.89
CA SER A 24 1.22 15.67 -1.39
C SER A 24 0.66 14.73 -0.33
N LYS A 25 -0.67 14.68 -0.22
CA LYS A 25 -1.32 13.69 0.63
C LYS A 25 -0.87 12.30 0.17
N HIS A 26 -0.44 11.47 1.13
CA HIS A 26 -0.09 10.08 0.84
C HIS A 26 -1.22 9.37 0.09
N LEU A 27 -0.86 8.54 -0.89
CA LEU A 27 -1.82 7.78 -1.68
C LEU A 27 -2.64 6.82 -0.81
N TYR A 28 -2.01 6.30 0.25
CA TYR A 28 -2.55 5.33 1.19
C TYR A 28 -2.14 5.64 2.63
N SER A 29 -3.00 5.33 3.59
CA SER A 29 -2.68 5.21 5.01
C SER A 29 -2.23 3.80 5.33
N TRP A 30 -0.94 3.64 5.66
CA TRP A 30 -0.33 2.33 5.93
C TRP A 30 -0.43 1.87 7.39
N HIS A 31 -0.85 2.74 8.30
CA HIS A 31 -1.08 2.41 9.72
C HIS A 31 0.09 1.72 10.45
N GLY A 32 1.33 1.96 10.03
CA GLY A 32 2.54 1.35 10.63
C GLY A 32 2.87 -0.07 10.12
N TYR A 33 2.20 -0.51 9.05
CA TYR A 33 2.39 -1.82 8.43
C TYR A 33 3.85 -2.19 8.15
N ASP A 34 4.66 -1.25 7.70
CA ASP A 34 6.08 -1.43 7.43
C ASP A 34 6.83 -1.99 8.64
N ASN A 35 6.58 -1.44 9.83
CA ASN A 35 7.24 -1.87 11.06
C ASN A 35 6.73 -3.24 11.53
N VAL A 36 5.42 -3.44 11.49
CA VAL A 36 4.79 -4.68 11.96
C VAL A 36 5.13 -5.86 11.03
N SER A 37 5.06 -5.65 9.72
CA SER A 37 5.45 -6.64 8.71
C SER A 37 6.91 -7.04 8.85
N TYR A 38 7.81 -6.06 9.01
CA TYR A 38 9.23 -6.34 9.25
C TYR A 38 9.48 -7.08 10.56
N ALA A 39 8.79 -6.71 11.64
CA ALA A 39 8.92 -7.38 12.93
C ALA A 39 8.47 -8.85 12.84
N TYR A 40 7.33 -9.13 12.20
CA TYR A 40 6.84 -10.49 11.96
C TYR A 40 7.78 -11.28 11.05
N SER A 41 8.29 -10.67 9.98
CA SER A 41 9.21 -11.35 9.06
C SER A 41 10.53 -11.72 9.73
N LYS A 42 11.03 -10.87 10.64
CA LYS A 42 12.26 -11.11 11.41
C LYS A 42 12.08 -12.19 12.47
N THR A 43 10.94 -12.22 13.15
CA THR A 43 10.67 -13.22 14.19
C THR A 43 9.19 -13.57 14.21
N ARG A 44 8.87 -14.78 13.76
CA ARG A 44 7.50 -15.28 13.67
C ARG A 44 7.03 -15.81 15.02
N THR A 45 6.46 -14.93 15.85
CA THR A 45 5.76 -15.31 17.09
C THR A 45 4.25 -15.13 16.93
N PRO A 46 3.40 -15.83 17.71
CA PRO A 46 1.96 -15.66 17.67
C PRO A 46 1.50 -14.21 17.91
N GLU A 47 2.19 -13.49 18.81
CA GLU A 47 1.87 -12.11 19.16
C GLU A 47 2.11 -11.18 17.98
N ARG A 48 3.21 -11.35 17.25
CA ARG A 48 3.50 -10.56 16.04
C ARG A 48 2.60 -10.91 14.87
N GLU A 49 2.18 -12.17 14.75
CA GLU A 49 1.18 -12.56 13.77
C GLU A 49 -0.16 -11.88 14.06
N LEU A 50 -0.55 -11.79 15.33
CA LEU A 50 -1.77 -11.09 15.74
C LEU A 50 -1.69 -9.59 15.45
N GLU A 51 -0.59 -8.93 15.81
CA GLU A 51 -0.36 -7.51 15.51
C GLU A 51 -0.43 -7.22 14.00
N LEU A 52 0.12 -8.13 13.18
CA LEU A 52 0.07 -8.03 11.72
C LEU A 52 -1.36 -8.16 11.19
N ILE A 53 -2.13 -9.14 11.71
CA ILE A 53 -3.55 -9.33 11.37
C ILE A 53 -4.38 -8.10 11.73
N GLU A 54 -4.22 -7.56 12.94
CA GLU A 54 -4.91 -6.35 13.40
C GLU A 54 -4.55 -5.14 12.53
N THR A 55 -3.30 -5.05 12.08
CA THR A 55 -2.85 -3.99 11.17
C THR A 55 -3.53 -4.10 9.81
N TYR A 56 -3.66 -5.30 9.24
CA TYR A 56 -4.42 -5.50 8.01
C TYR A 56 -5.88 -5.09 8.15
N GLU A 57 -6.55 -5.52 9.22
CA GLU A 57 -7.95 -5.17 9.48
C GLU A 57 -8.14 -3.65 9.61
N LYS A 58 -7.22 -2.98 10.29
CA LYS A 58 -7.21 -1.52 10.42
C LYS A 58 -7.03 -0.84 9.06
N MET A 59 -6.14 -1.35 8.20
CA MET A 59 -5.95 -0.82 6.85
C MET A 59 -7.17 -1.03 5.95
N ILE A 60 -7.89 -2.13 6.12
CA ILE A 60 -9.12 -2.42 5.40
C ILE A 60 -10.27 -1.51 5.86
N GLN A 61 -10.37 -1.24 7.16
CA GLN A 61 -11.48 -0.48 7.74
C GLN A 61 -11.29 1.05 7.73
N LYS A 62 -10.05 1.53 7.88
CA LYS A 62 -9.74 2.93 8.17
C LYS A 62 -8.79 3.56 7.15
N GLN A 63 -9.11 3.47 5.87
CA GLN A 63 -8.33 4.13 4.84
C GLN A 63 -8.58 5.65 4.83
N SER A 64 -7.51 6.45 4.70
CA SER A 64 -7.60 7.91 4.66
C SER A 64 -6.67 8.58 3.63
N GLY A 65 -6.00 7.78 2.78
CA GLY A 65 -5.16 8.26 1.69
C GLY A 65 -5.97 8.82 0.52
N SER A 66 -5.29 9.52 -0.39
CA SER A 66 -5.98 10.20 -1.51
C SER A 66 -6.72 9.25 -2.45
N ARG A 67 -6.31 7.97 -2.55
CA ARG A 67 -7.02 6.94 -3.33
C ARG A 67 -8.26 6.39 -2.61
N ASN A 68 -8.36 6.60 -1.28
CA ASN A 68 -9.41 6.08 -0.41
C ASN A 68 -9.73 4.58 -0.63
N MET A 69 -8.71 3.79 -0.97
CA MET A 69 -8.80 2.35 -1.25
C MET A 69 -7.72 1.61 -0.46
N VAL A 70 -7.99 0.35 -0.08
CA VAL A 70 -7.01 -0.50 0.59
C VAL A 70 -5.78 -0.66 -0.31
N PRO A 71 -4.54 -0.60 0.21
CA PRO A 71 -3.34 -0.72 -0.62
C PRO A 71 -3.22 -2.08 -1.30
N PRO A 72 -2.53 -2.16 -2.45
CA PRO A 72 -2.32 -3.43 -3.16
C PRO A 72 -1.59 -4.44 -2.28
N GLY A 73 -1.96 -5.70 -2.42
CA GLY A 73 -1.38 -6.84 -1.71
C GLY A 73 -1.98 -7.07 -0.31
N ILE A 74 -2.63 -6.08 0.32
CA ILE A 74 -3.11 -6.22 1.70
C ILE A 74 -4.27 -7.21 1.80
N TYR A 75 -5.18 -7.21 0.82
CA TYR A 75 -6.24 -8.22 0.76
C TYR A 75 -5.65 -9.61 0.50
N ALA A 76 -4.63 -9.71 -0.36
CA ALA A 76 -3.95 -10.97 -0.63
C ALA A 76 -3.25 -11.56 0.61
N GLU A 77 -2.43 -10.76 1.31
CA GLU A 77 -1.69 -11.19 2.49
C GLU A 77 -2.62 -11.57 3.64
N TYR A 78 -3.64 -10.75 3.90
CA TYR A 78 -4.63 -11.03 4.94
C TYR A 78 -5.44 -12.30 4.61
N GLY A 79 -5.90 -12.43 3.37
CA GLY A 79 -6.63 -13.61 2.90
C GLY A 79 -5.82 -14.89 3.04
N TYR A 80 -4.54 -14.85 2.66
CA TYR A 80 -3.63 -15.99 2.80
C TYR A 80 -3.41 -16.39 4.26
N ILE A 81 -3.18 -15.43 5.16
CA ILE A 81 -3.00 -15.70 6.58
C ILE A 81 -4.28 -16.28 7.21
N LEU A 82 -5.46 -15.73 6.88
CA LEU A 82 -6.74 -16.27 7.34
C LEU A 82 -6.93 -17.73 6.93
N ALA A 83 -6.65 -18.04 5.66
CA ALA A 83 -6.75 -19.40 5.16
C ALA A 83 -5.76 -20.35 5.87
N LYS A 84 -4.51 -19.92 6.08
CA LYS A 84 -3.49 -20.68 6.85
C LYS A 84 -3.93 -20.95 8.30
N LYS A 85 -4.76 -20.09 8.88
CA LYS A 85 -5.33 -20.24 10.24
C LYS A 85 -6.64 -21.04 10.27
N GLY A 86 -7.06 -21.61 9.14
CA GLY A 86 -8.26 -22.43 9.02
C GLY A 86 -9.53 -21.67 8.64
N ASN A 87 -9.48 -20.34 8.50
CA ASN A 87 -10.61 -19.55 8.02
C ASN A 87 -10.54 -19.41 6.48
N VAL A 88 -10.68 -20.54 5.80
CA VAL A 88 -10.48 -20.64 4.34
C VAL A 88 -11.49 -19.80 3.58
N ASP A 89 -12.77 -19.84 3.95
CA ASP A 89 -13.83 -19.10 3.25
C ASP A 89 -13.60 -17.58 3.28
N LYS A 90 -13.32 -17.02 4.48
CA LYS A 90 -12.98 -15.60 4.60
C LYS A 90 -11.66 -15.30 3.89
N GLY A 91 -10.70 -16.22 3.92
CA GLY A 91 -9.44 -16.10 3.20
C GLY A 91 -9.63 -15.95 1.70
N ILE A 92 -10.45 -16.80 1.08
CA ILE A 92 -10.82 -16.74 -0.33
C ILE A 92 -11.56 -15.45 -0.65
N GLN A 93 -12.52 -15.02 0.17
CA GLN A 93 -13.22 -13.74 -0.02
C GLN A 93 -12.25 -12.56 -0.07
N MET A 94 -11.24 -12.52 0.81
CA MET A 94 -10.23 -11.46 0.77
C MET A 94 -9.37 -11.56 -0.50
N LEU A 95 -8.96 -12.76 -0.92
CA LEU A 95 -8.24 -12.95 -2.17
C LEU A 95 -9.05 -12.45 -3.39
N GLU A 96 -10.35 -12.70 -3.43
CA GLU A 96 -11.24 -12.17 -4.48
C GLU A 96 -11.34 -10.65 -4.44
N MET A 97 -11.30 -10.04 -3.25
CA MET A 97 -11.25 -8.58 -3.10
C MET A 97 -9.95 -7.98 -3.65
N GLU A 98 -8.82 -8.69 -3.56
CA GLU A 98 -7.58 -8.26 -4.22
C GLU A 98 -7.78 -8.18 -5.73
N ILE A 99 -8.32 -9.23 -6.36
CA ILE A 99 -8.59 -9.25 -7.81
C ILE A 99 -9.53 -8.12 -8.21
N LYS A 100 -10.57 -7.87 -7.40
CA LYS A 100 -11.55 -6.81 -7.66
C LYS A 100 -10.92 -5.41 -7.73
N TYR A 101 -9.99 -5.10 -6.84
CA TYR A 101 -9.37 -3.77 -6.77
C TYR A 101 -8.07 -3.67 -7.57
N TYR A 102 -7.41 -4.79 -7.80
CA TYR A 102 -6.11 -4.93 -8.44
C TYR A 102 -6.15 -6.12 -9.43
N PRO A 103 -6.88 -5.99 -10.56
CA PRO A 103 -7.06 -7.08 -11.54
C PRO A 103 -5.75 -7.55 -12.17
N GLU A 104 -4.70 -6.72 -12.15
CA GLU A 104 -3.35 -7.12 -12.56
C GLU A 104 -2.79 -8.31 -11.74
N SER A 105 -3.31 -8.53 -10.52
CA SER A 105 -2.92 -9.62 -9.64
C SER A 105 -3.63 -10.95 -9.95
N GLU A 106 -4.67 -10.94 -10.79
CA GLU A 106 -5.60 -12.06 -11.00
C GLU A 106 -4.89 -13.40 -11.27
N VAL A 107 -3.90 -13.41 -12.17
CA VAL A 107 -3.18 -14.63 -12.53
C VAL A 107 -2.47 -15.24 -11.33
N PHE A 108 -1.93 -14.42 -10.44
CA PHE A 108 -1.24 -14.88 -9.24
C PHE A 108 -2.24 -15.34 -8.18
N ILE A 109 -3.25 -14.52 -7.88
CA ILE A 109 -4.24 -14.81 -6.84
C ILE A 109 -5.07 -16.05 -7.17
N ASN A 110 -5.47 -16.25 -8.43
CA ASN A 110 -6.19 -17.45 -8.85
C ASN A 110 -5.39 -18.73 -8.62
N ARG A 111 -4.04 -18.68 -8.65
CA ARG A 111 -3.21 -19.84 -8.32
C ARG A 111 -3.26 -20.15 -6.82
N ILE A 112 -3.31 -19.13 -5.97
CA ILE A 112 -3.46 -19.29 -4.51
C ILE A 112 -4.83 -19.88 -4.19
N ILE A 113 -5.92 -19.29 -4.72
CA ILE A 113 -7.29 -19.79 -4.50
C ILE A 113 -7.41 -21.27 -4.90
N LYS A 114 -6.87 -21.64 -6.08
CA LYS A 114 -6.84 -23.04 -6.53
C LYS A 114 -6.06 -23.99 -5.61
N GLN A 115 -5.06 -23.50 -4.88
CA GLN A 115 -4.34 -24.32 -3.89
C GLN A 115 -5.13 -24.48 -2.59
N LEU A 116 -5.90 -23.46 -2.19
CA LEU A 116 -6.70 -23.46 -0.96
C LEU A 116 -7.99 -24.29 -1.08
N GLN A 117 -8.51 -24.49 -2.30
CA GLN A 117 -9.72 -25.26 -2.57
C GLN A 117 -9.46 -26.75 -2.86
N LYS A 118 -8.21 -27.19 -2.79
CA LYS A 118 -7.83 -28.60 -2.94
C LYS A 118 -7.92 -29.33 -1.62
#